data_AF-A0A1A6HI19-F1
#
_entry.id   AF-A0A1A6HI19-F1
#
_cell.length_a   1.000
_cell.length_b   1.000
_cell.length_c   1.000
_cell.angle_alpha   90.00
_cell.angle_beta   90.00
_cell.angle_gamma   90.00
#
_symmetry.space_group_name_H-M   'P 1'
#
loop_
_entity.id
_entity.type
_entity.pdbx_description
1 polymer ?
#
loop_
_entity_poly.entity_id
_entity_poly.type
_entity_poly.pdbx_seq_one_letter_code
_entity_poly.pdbx_strand_id
1 'polypeptide(L)'
;MLISLLNYEDGVLDPSSIVPLIDGGTEGFKGNARVILPGMTACVECTLELYPPQVNFPMCTIASMPRLPEHCIEYVRMLQWPKEQPFGDGVLLDGDDPEHIQWIFQKSVERASQYNIRGVTYRLTQAVCATEVFKIATSAYIPLNNYLVFNDVDGLYTYTFEAERKTNEVSSYHSYARGKEQNTLLTVSNIY
;
A
#
# COMPACT_ATOMS: atom_id res chain seq x y z
N MET A 1 3.00 -10.13 13.74
CA MET A 1 2.80 -8.68 13.99
C MET A 1 3.83 -8.30 15.03
N LEU A 2 4.73 -7.33 14.81
CA LEU A 2 5.91 -7.08 15.67
C LEU A 2 5.61 -6.97 17.18
N ILE A 3 4.38 -6.58 17.55
CA ILE A 3 3.92 -6.53 18.94
C ILE A 3 3.85 -7.92 19.60
N SER A 4 3.64 -9.00 18.84
CA SER A 4 3.63 -10.38 19.36
C SER A 4 5.00 -10.88 19.81
N LEU A 5 6.07 -10.14 19.50
CA LEU A 5 7.42 -10.45 19.94
C LEU A 5 7.77 -9.77 21.27
N LEU A 6 6.92 -8.85 21.75
CA LEU A 6 7.15 -8.13 22.99
C LEU A 6 6.83 -9.00 24.20
N ASN A 7 7.76 -9.04 25.15
CA ASN A 7 7.57 -9.69 26.43
C ASN A 7 7.24 -8.64 27.50
N TYR A 8 6.26 -8.94 28.34
CA TYR A 8 5.86 -8.08 29.45
C TYR A 8 5.96 -8.88 30.74
N GLU A 9 6.77 -8.40 31.67
CA GLU A 9 6.91 -8.95 33.02
C GLU A 9 6.20 -8.02 34.00
N ASP A 10 5.18 -8.52 34.70
CA ASP A 10 4.35 -7.74 35.64
C ASP A 10 3.77 -6.43 35.04
N GLY A 11 3.46 -6.44 33.74
CA GLY A 11 2.93 -5.29 33.02
C GLY A 11 3.99 -4.27 32.59
N VAL A 12 5.25 -4.53 32.88
CA VAL A 12 6.41 -3.73 32.41
C VAL A 12 7.00 -4.39 31.18
N LEU A 13 7.23 -3.60 30.12
CA LEU A 13 7.84 -4.08 28.88
C LEU A 13 9.31 -4.42 29.11
N ASP A 14 9.72 -5.64 28.74
CA ASP A 14 11.13 -6.03 28.72
C ASP A 14 11.83 -5.39 27.49
N PRO A 15 12.80 -4.48 27.68
CA PRO A 15 13.49 -3.82 26.58
C PRO A 15 14.24 -4.79 25.66
N SER A 16 14.65 -5.95 26.16
CA SER A 16 15.40 -6.95 25.37
C SER A 16 14.55 -7.63 24.30
N SER A 17 13.23 -7.63 24.48
CA SER A 17 12.25 -8.17 23.55
C SER A 17 11.92 -7.21 22.39
N ILE A 18 12.41 -5.97 22.45
CA ILE A 18 12.12 -4.94 21.44
C ILE A 18 13.04 -5.14 20.23
N VAL A 19 12.44 -5.42 19.09
CA VAL A 19 13.11 -5.40 17.78
C VAL A 19 12.78 -4.07 17.09
N PRO A 20 13.73 -3.12 16.96
CA PRO A 20 13.51 -1.87 16.25
C PRO A 20 13.13 -2.11 14.79
N LEU A 21 12.10 -1.42 14.30
CA LEU A 21 11.70 -1.40 12.90
C LEU A 21 12.02 -0.03 12.31
N ILE A 22 12.78 -0.01 11.23
CA ILE A 22 12.97 1.18 10.40
C ILE A 22 12.15 0.96 9.13
N ASP A 23 11.18 1.84 8.89
CA ASP A 23 10.30 1.80 7.72
C ASP A 23 10.53 3.04 6.87
N GLY A 24 10.54 2.87 5.55
CA GLY A 24 10.77 3.96 4.61
C GLY A 24 9.88 3.78 3.38
N GLY A 25 9.30 4.87 2.91
CA GLY A 25 8.45 4.90 1.71
C GLY A 25 8.85 6.04 0.79
N THR A 26 8.60 5.88 -0.51
CA THR A 26 8.87 6.93 -1.51
C THR A 26 7.76 6.94 -2.55
N GLU A 27 7.34 8.13 -2.99
CA GLU A 27 6.40 8.34 -4.08
C GLU A 27 6.93 9.49 -4.96
N GLY A 28 7.46 9.17 -6.15
CA GLY A 28 8.14 10.15 -7.01
C GLY A 28 9.34 10.81 -6.31
N PHE A 29 9.28 12.15 -6.17
CA PHE A 29 10.28 12.98 -5.49
C PHE A 29 9.94 13.26 -4.01
N LYS A 30 8.98 12.53 -3.45
CA LYS A 30 8.61 12.59 -2.03
C LYS A 30 9.00 11.29 -1.36
N GLY A 31 9.32 11.37 -0.08
CA GLY A 31 9.58 10.17 0.72
C GLY A 31 9.32 10.39 2.19
N ASN A 32 9.27 9.29 2.93
CA ASN A 32 9.22 9.30 4.37
C ASN A 32 10.15 8.23 4.94
N ALA A 33 10.72 8.51 6.10
CA ALA A 33 11.44 7.54 6.90
C ALA A 33 10.90 7.59 8.32
N ARG A 34 10.68 6.43 8.94
CA ARG A 34 10.16 6.33 10.30
C ARG A 34 10.92 5.28 11.10
N VAL A 35 11.06 5.53 12.39
CA VAL A 35 11.66 4.60 13.35
C VAL A 35 10.59 4.20 14.34
N ILE A 36 10.35 2.90 14.43
CA ILE A 36 9.34 2.30 15.28
C ILE A 36 10.05 1.43 16.31
N LEU A 37 9.87 1.76 17.59
CA LEU A 37 10.20 0.93 18.73
C LEU A 37 8.89 0.32 19.24
N PRO A 38 8.57 -0.95 18.89
CA PRO A 38 7.31 -1.55 19.27
C PRO A 38 7.10 -1.50 20.78
N GLY A 39 5.91 -1.06 21.22
CA GLY A 39 5.59 -0.90 22.63
C GLY A 39 6.09 0.41 23.28
N MET A 40 6.87 1.23 22.58
CA MET A 40 7.37 2.52 23.07
C MET A 40 6.92 3.69 22.19
N THR A 41 7.21 3.69 20.88
CA THR A 41 6.86 4.78 19.96
C THR A 41 5.61 4.46 19.14
N ALA A 42 5.12 5.41 18.34
CA ALA A 42 4.03 5.16 17.39
C ALA A 42 4.35 4.01 16.43
N CYS A 43 3.41 3.08 16.25
CA CYS A 43 3.50 1.99 15.27
C CYS A 43 2.93 2.42 13.91
N VAL A 44 3.03 1.54 12.90
CA VAL A 44 2.48 1.82 11.55
C VAL A 44 0.99 2.18 11.62
N GLU A 45 0.22 1.43 12.40
CA GLU A 45 -1.22 1.63 12.57
C GLU A 45 -1.56 2.96 13.27
N CYS A 46 -0.70 3.47 14.16
CA CYS A 46 -0.90 4.78 14.77
C CYS A 46 -0.92 5.90 13.71
N THR A 47 -0.17 5.70 12.63
CA THR A 47 0.04 6.65 11.54
C THR A 47 -0.65 6.25 10.24
N LEU A 48 -1.60 5.30 10.26
CA LEU A 48 -2.24 4.79 9.04
C LEU A 48 -2.98 5.89 8.26
N GLU A 49 -3.52 6.87 8.96
CA GLU A 49 -4.19 8.05 8.38
C GLU A 49 -3.24 8.99 7.62
N LEU A 50 -1.92 8.87 7.83
CA LEU A 50 -0.93 9.66 7.09
C LEU A 50 -0.64 9.08 5.70
N TYR A 51 -1.05 7.83 5.42
CA TYR A 51 -0.94 7.28 4.07
C TYR A 51 -1.97 7.97 3.15
N PRO A 52 -1.58 8.30 1.91
CA PRO A 52 -2.53 8.87 0.95
C PRO A 52 -3.66 7.86 0.69
N PRO A 53 -4.88 8.35 0.37
CA PRO A 53 -5.98 7.47 0.01
C PRO A 53 -5.58 6.64 -1.22
N GLN A 54 -5.76 5.32 -1.14
CA GLN A 54 -5.52 4.45 -2.30
C GLN A 54 -6.46 4.86 -3.43
N VAL A 55 -5.90 5.10 -4.61
CA VAL A 55 -6.70 5.39 -5.81
C VAL A 55 -7.36 4.10 -6.27
N ASN A 56 -8.60 3.87 -5.84
CA ASN A 56 -9.40 2.74 -6.27
C ASN A 56 -10.53 3.23 -7.18
N PHE A 57 -10.52 2.81 -8.44
CA PHE A 57 -11.56 3.17 -9.39
C PHE A 57 -12.79 2.27 -9.16
N PRO A 58 -14.01 2.83 -9.08
CA PRO A 58 -15.21 2.01 -8.95
C PRO A 58 -15.35 1.02 -10.12
N MET A 59 -15.70 -0.23 -9.83
CA MET A 59 -15.85 -1.27 -10.86
C MET A 59 -16.85 -0.89 -11.97
N CYS A 60 -17.93 -0.19 -11.63
CA CYS A 60 -18.89 0.32 -12.62
C CYS A 60 -18.26 1.30 -13.61
N THR A 61 -17.29 2.11 -13.15
CA THR A 61 -16.55 3.08 -13.96
C THR A 61 -15.58 2.35 -14.88
N ILE A 62 -14.82 1.39 -14.35
CA ILE A 62 -13.87 0.60 -15.14
C ILE A 62 -14.60 -0.22 -16.20
N ALA A 63 -15.68 -0.91 -15.84
CA ALA A 63 -16.38 -1.84 -16.71
C ALA A 63 -17.18 -1.13 -17.81
N SER A 64 -17.92 -0.07 -17.46
CA SER A 64 -18.97 0.47 -18.33
C SER A 64 -18.83 1.95 -18.68
N MET A 65 -18.15 2.75 -17.85
CA MET A 65 -18.10 4.22 -18.00
C MET A 65 -16.67 4.78 -17.87
N PRO A 66 -15.69 4.34 -18.69
CA PRO A 66 -14.33 4.88 -18.62
C PRO A 66 -14.32 6.36 -19.03
N ARG A 67 -13.41 7.14 -18.43
CA ARG A 67 -13.29 8.59 -18.64
C ARG A 67 -11.84 9.05 -18.78
N LEU A 68 -10.92 8.34 -18.13
CA LEU A 68 -9.49 8.59 -18.15
C LEU A 68 -8.76 7.40 -18.82
N PRO A 69 -7.58 7.61 -19.44
CA PRO A 69 -6.82 6.53 -20.06
C PRO A 69 -6.44 5.41 -19.07
N GLU A 70 -6.25 5.74 -17.79
CA GLU A 70 -6.00 4.79 -16.70
C GLU A 70 -7.16 3.80 -16.55
N HIS A 71 -8.42 4.24 -16.73
CA HIS A 71 -9.58 3.35 -16.64
C HIS A 71 -9.59 2.30 -17.76
N CYS A 72 -9.05 2.65 -18.93
CA CYS A 72 -8.91 1.72 -20.05
C CYS A 72 -7.85 0.66 -19.76
N ILE A 73 -6.71 1.08 -19.21
CA ILE A 73 -5.61 0.17 -18.83
C ILE A 73 -6.05 -0.76 -17.70
N GLU A 74 -6.71 -0.22 -16.68
CA GLU A 74 -7.16 -0.98 -15.51
C GLU A 74 -8.24 -2.00 -15.87
N TYR A 75 -9.12 -1.71 -16.85
CA TYR A 75 -10.03 -2.71 -17.39
C TYR A 75 -9.29 -3.88 -18.00
N VAL A 76 -8.28 -3.60 -18.82
CA VAL A 76 -7.55 -4.65 -19.52
C VAL A 76 -6.82 -5.54 -18.50
N ARG A 77 -6.16 -4.92 -17.53
CA ARG A 77 -5.44 -5.58 -16.45
C ARG A 77 -6.35 -6.43 -15.56
N MET A 78 -7.46 -5.87 -15.06
CA MET A 78 -8.28 -6.55 -14.06
C MET A 78 -9.39 -7.44 -14.63
N LEU A 79 -9.92 -7.12 -15.82
CA LEU A 79 -11.08 -7.80 -16.39
C LEU A 79 -10.76 -8.57 -17.67
N GLN A 80 -10.01 -7.97 -18.58
CA GLN A 80 -9.75 -8.60 -19.89
C GLN A 80 -8.67 -9.67 -19.82
N TRP A 81 -7.58 -9.43 -19.09
CA TRP A 81 -6.48 -10.39 -18.94
C TRP A 81 -6.96 -11.73 -18.34
N PRO A 82 -7.66 -11.77 -17.20
CA PRO A 82 -8.12 -13.05 -16.62
C PRO A 82 -9.14 -13.76 -17.52
N LYS A 83 -9.87 -13.00 -18.35
CA LYS A 83 -10.87 -13.54 -19.26
C LYS A 83 -10.25 -14.17 -20.51
N GLU A 84 -9.24 -13.53 -21.10
CA GLU A 84 -8.65 -13.97 -22.37
C GLU A 84 -7.42 -14.87 -22.18
N GLN A 85 -6.77 -14.82 -21.01
CA GLN A 85 -5.56 -15.59 -20.69
C GLN A 85 -4.55 -15.62 -21.86
N PRO A 86 -4.09 -14.43 -22.31
CA PRO A 86 -3.46 -14.28 -23.63
C PRO A 86 -2.13 -15.02 -23.81
N PHE A 87 -1.46 -15.36 -22.71
CA PHE A 87 -0.18 -16.08 -22.70
C PHE A 87 -0.31 -17.53 -22.20
N GLY A 88 -1.54 -18.05 -22.11
CA GLY A 88 -1.82 -19.42 -21.70
C GLY A 88 -2.53 -19.52 -20.35
N ASP A 89 -3.14 -20.68 -20.13
CA ASP A 89 -3.98 -20.91 -18.96
C ASP A 89 -3.16 -20.83 -17.66
N GLY A 90 -3.61 -19.96 -16.74
CA GLY A 90 -2.96 -19.75 -15.44
C GLY A 90 -1.74 -18.84 -15.46
N VAL A 91 -1.35 -18.27 -16.60
CA VAL A 91 -0.27 -17.28 -16.67
C VAL A 91 -0.77 -15.94 -16.09
N LEU A 92 -0.17 -15.55 -14.97
CA LEU A 92 -0.47 -14.29 -14.30
C LEU A 92 0.20 -13.13 -15.05
N LEU A 93 -0.40 -11.95 -14.95
CA LEU A 93 0.19 -10.73 -15.47
C LEU A 93 1.48 -10.41 -14.71
N ASP A 94 2.58 -10.40 -15.45
CA ASP A 94 3.88 -9.84 -15.04
C ASP A 94 4.01 -8.40 -15.55
N GLY A 95 4.17 -7.45 -14.62
CA GLY A 95 4.34 -6.03 -14.92
C GLY A 95 5.73 -5.65 -15.43
N ASP A 96 6.70 -6.56 -15.30
CA ASP A 96 8.08 -6.40 -15.76
C ASP A 96 8.35 -7.11 -17.10
N ASP A 97 7.41 -7.94 -17.57
CA ASP A 97 7.49 -8.61 -18.88
C ASP A 97 7.08 -7.64 -20.02
N PRO A 98 7.99 -7.30 -20.95
CA PRO A 98 7.68 -6.38 -22.05
C PRO A 98 6.55 -6.85 -22.96
N GLU A 99 6.38 -8.16 -23.18
CA GLU A 99 5.33 -8.73 -24.03
C GLU A 99 3.96 -8.61 -23.36
N HIS A 100 3.89 -8.85 -22.05
CA HIS A 100 2.68 -8.65 -21.26
C HIS A 100 2.24 -7.19 -21.29
N ILE A 101 3.16 -6.26 -21.02
CA ILE A 101 2.89 -4.82 -21.06
C ILE A 101 2.48 -4.38 -22.46
N GLN A 102 3.12 -4.91 -23.51
CA GLN A 102 2.77 -4.60 -24.89
C GLN A 102 1.35 -5.06 -25.23
N TRP A 103 0.97 -6.25 -24.79
CA TRP A 103 -0.39 -6.76 -24.97
C TRP A 103 -1.42 -5.88 -24.26
N ILE A 104 -1.16 -5.52 -23.00
CA ILE A 104 -2.05 -4.62 -22.25
C ILE A 104 -2.18 -3.28 -22.95
N PHE A 105 -1.06 -2.69 -23.37
CA PHE A 105 -1.04 -1.41 -24.06
C PHE A 105 -1.93 -1.46 -25.31
N GLN A 106 -1.78 -2.49 -26.14
CA GLN A 106 -2.55 -2.65 -27.38
C GLN A 106 -4.07 -2.75 -27.09
N LYS A 107 -4.47 -3.60 -26.14
CA LYS A 107 -5.89 -3.73 -25.74
C LYS A 107 -6.43 -2.47 -25.09
N SER A 108 -5.59 -1.72 -24.38
CA SER A 108 -5.98 -0.46 -23.76
C SER A 108 -6.26 0.61 -24.80
N VAL A 109 -5.47 0.65 -25.88
CA VAL A 109 -5.71 1.54 -27.03
C VAL A 109 -7.01 1.18 -27.74
N GLU A 110 -7.26 -0.11 -27.98
CA GLU A 110 -8.52 -0.59 -28.57
C GLU A 110 -9.74 -0.13 -27.76
N ARG A 111 -9.69 -0.34 -26.43
CA ARG A 111 -10.75 0.10 -25.53
C ARG A 111 -10.88 1.62 -25.50
N ALA A 112 -9.79 2.36 -25.41
CA ALA A 112 -9.82 3.82 -25.38
C ALA A 112 -10.45 4.40 -26.66
N SER A 113 -10.18 3.79 -27.82
CA SER A 113 -10.80 4.17 -29.09
C SER A 113 -12.31 4.01 -29.09
N GLN A 114 -12.86 2.96 -28.46
CA GLN A 114 -14.31 2.74 -28.38
C GLN A 114 -15.03 3.86 -27.62
N TYR A 115 -14.36 4.47 -26.64
CA TYR A 115 -14.90 5.52 -25.79
C TYR A 115 -14.37 6.92 -26.14
N ASN A 116 -13.64 7.07 -27.25
CA ASN A 116 -12.99 8.31 -27.68
C ASN A 116 -12.06 8.94 -26.61
N ILE A 117 -11.38 8.10 -25.83
CA ILE A 117 -10.44 8.51 -24.79
C ILE A 117 -9.04 8.59 -25.40
N ARG A 118 -8.32 9.68 -25.13
CA ARG A 118 -6.94 9.90 -25.57
C ARG A 118 -5.99 9.76 -24.38
N GLY A 119 -4.69 9.64 -24.68
CA GLY A 119 -3.63 9.66 -23.65
C GLY A 119 -3.15 8.28 -23.16
N VAL A 120 -3.66 7.18 -23.72
CA VAL A 120 -3.05 5.87 -23.49
C VAL A 120 -1.68 5.84 -24.17
N THR A 121 -0.63 5.62 -23.39
CA THR A 121 0.75 5.50 -23.88
C THR A 121 1.40 4.29 -23.23
N TYR A 122 2.42 3.72 -23.88
CA TYR A 122 3.17 2.59 -23.33
C TYR A 122 3.73 2.88 -21.94
N ARG A 123 4.24 4.10 -21.71
CA ARG A 123 4.75 4.54 -20.40
C ARG A 123 3.66 4.59 -19.33
N LEU A 124 2.47 5.08 -19.68
CA LEU A 124 1.34 5.08 -18.76
C LEU A 124 0.90 3.65 -18.43
N THR A 125 0.89 2.75 -19.41
CA THR A 125 0.60 1.33 -19.19
C THR A 125 1.60 0.70 -18.23
N GLN A 126 2.90 0.94 -18.41
CA GLN A 126 3.93 0.48 -17.48
C GLN A 126 3.69 1.02 -16.06
N ALA A 127 3.42 2.32 -15.93
CA ALA A 127 3.19 2.94 -14.63
C ALA A 127 1.96 2.35 -13.89
N VAL A 128 0.88 2.05 -14.61
CA VAL A 128 -0.32 1.43 -14.03
C VAL A 128 -0.11 -0.05 -13.70
N CYS A 129 0.74 -0.76 -14.45
CA CYS A 129 1.03 -2.18 -14.23
C CYS A 129 2.17 -2.45 -13.24
N ALA A 130 2.99 -1.45 -12.93
CA ALA A 130 4.09 -1.59 -11.97
C ALA A 130 3.58 -1.71 -10.53
N THR A 131 4.21 -2.60 -9.76
CA THR A 131 4.02 -2.76 -8.31
C THR A 131 5.12 -1.99 -7.57
N GLU A 132 4.73 -1.08 -6.66
CA GLU A 132 5.57 -0.12 -5.90
C GLU A 132 6.55 -0.76 -4.86
N VAL A 133 7.08 -1.96 -5.09
CA VAL A 133 7.71 -2.76 -4.01
C VAL A 133 9.21 -2.47 -3.74
N PHE A 134 9.92 -1.68 -4.56
CA PHE A 134 11.40 -1.80 -4.62
C PHE A 134 12.24 -0.55 -4.31
N LYS A 135 12.25 0.02 -3.08
CA LYS A 135 13.11 1.21 -2.78
C LYS A 135 13.72 1.34 -1.36
N ILE A 136 14.18 0.28 -0.67
CA ILE A 136 14.71 0.41 0.72
C ILE A 136 16.05 -0.33 0.91
N ALA A 137 17.20 0.35 0.81
CA ALA A 137 18.47 -0.18 1.33
C ALA A 137 19.52 0.94 1.48
N THR A 138 19.93 1.29 2.71
CA THR A 138 21.32 1.65 3.13
C THR A 138 21.34 2.42 4.47
N SER A 139 21.81 1.78 5.54
CA SER A 139 21.78 2.30 6.94
C SER A 139 23.14 2.86 7.39
N ALA A 140 23.28 4.19 7.55
CA ALA A 140 24.57 4.83 7.89
C ALA A 140 24.57 5.78 9.12
N TYR A 141 23.45 6.05 9.80
CA TYR A 141 23.39 7.09 10.85
C TYR A 141 22.44 6.77 12.03
N ILE A 142 22.55 7.57 13.11
CA ILE A 142 21.77 7.50 14.37
C ILE A 142 20.25 7.60 14.09
N PRO A 143 19.39 6.82 14.78
CA PRO A 143 17.96 6.76 14.48
C PRO A 143 17.24 8.11 14.70
N LEU A 144 16.35 8.43 13.76
CA LEU A 144 15.50 9.61 13.76
C LEU A 144 14.45 9.57 14.89
N ASN A 145 14.03 10.74 15.41
CA ASN A 145 12.82 10.89 16.23
C ASN A 145 11.55 10.63 15.41
N ASN A 146 11.33 9.33 15.21
CA ASN A 146 10.20 8.58 14.68
C ASN A 146 9.61 8.92 13.30
N TYR A 147 9.62 10.15 12.76
CA TYR A 147 9.06 10.44 11.43
C TYR A 147 9.76 11.59 10.70
N LEU A 148 10.22 11.34 9.47
CA LEU A 148 10.78 12.32 8.54
C LEU A 148 10.00 12.27 7.24
N VAL A 149 9.74 13.44 6.68
CA VAL A 149 9.20 13.65 5.35
C VAL A 149 10.25 14.36 4.51
N PHE A 150 10.42 13.92 3.28
CA PHE A 150 11.30 14.48 2.26
C PHE A 150 10.48 14.92 1.05
N ASN A 151 10.81 16.06 0.46
CA ASN A 151 10.21 16.58 -0.76
C ASN A 151 11.25 17.35 -1.58
N ASP A 152 11.41 17.00 -2.85
CA ASP A 152 12.34 17.62 -3.80
C ASP A 152 11.64 18.13 -5.08
N VAL A 153 10.35 18.47 -4.98
CA VAL A 153 9.57 18.98 -6.14
C VAL A 153 9.86 20.45 -6.43
N ASP A 154 10.15 21.26 -5.41
CA ASP A 154 10.46 22.69 -5.54
C ASP A 154 11.50 23.08 -4.47
N GLY A 155 12.77 22.81 -4.79
CA GLY A 155 13.86 22.83 -3.82
C GLY A 155 13.84 21.63 -2.87
N LEU A 156 14.87 21.53 -2.02
CA LEU A 156 15.03 20.42 -1.08
C LEU A 156 14.45 20.78 0.29
N TYR A 157 13.38 20.09 0.67
CA TYR A 157 12.70 20.28 1.96
C TYR A 157 12.61 18.98 2.74
N THR A 158 12.96 19.05 4.02
CA THR A 158 12.78 17.96 4.98
C THR A 158 12.03 18.46 6.20
N TYR A 159 11.07 17.67 6.68
CA TYR A 159 10.35 17.95 7.93
C TYR A 159 10.42 16.73 8.83
N THR A 160 10.79 16.93 10.08
CA THR A 160 10.86 15.86 11.10
C THR A 160 9.92 16.21 12.23
N PHE A 161 9.11 15.25 12.64
CA PHE A 161 8.19 15.40 13.77
C PHE A 161 8.04 14.09 14.51
N GLU A 162 7.66 14.19 15.79
CA GLU A 162 7.35 13.04 16.61
C GLU A 162 5.87 12.66 16.45
N ALA A 163 5.59 11.58 15.74
CA ALA A 163 4.26 11.00 15.64
C ALA A 163 3.80 10.43 17.00
N GLU A 164 2.62 10.83 17.45
CA GLU A 164 2.05 10.37 18.71
C GLU A 164 1.55 8.92 18.61
N ARG A 165 1.80 8.15 19.67
CA ARG A 165 1.26 6.79 19.79
C ARG A 165 -0.22 6.87 20.19
N LYS A 166 -1.10 6.32 19.35
CA LYS A 166 -2.51 6.14 19.70
C LYS A 166 -2.65 5.11 20.83
N THR A 167 -3.54 5.34 21.79
CA THR A 167 -3.77 4.48 22.97
C THR A 167 -4.87 3.44 22.76
N ASN A 168 -5.31 3.22 21.53
CA ASN A 168 -6.49 2.40 21.21
C ASN A 168 -6.11 0.90 21.20
N GLU A 169 -7.08 0.01 21.43
CA GLU A 169 -6.88 -1.44 21.65
C GLU A 169 -6.07 -2.19 20.57
N VAL A 170 -5.98 -1.63 19.35
CA VAL A 170 -5.20 -2.21 18.24
C VAL A 170 -3.70 -1.88 18.35
N SER A 171 -3.34 -0.73 18.90
CA SER A 171 -1.96 -0.27 19.12
C SER A 171 -1.44 -0.56 20.54
N SER A 172 -2.34 -0.92 21.46
CA SER A 172 -2.03 -1.43 22.79
C SER A 172 -2.68 -2.80 22.95
N TYR A 173 -1.90 -3.87 22.76
CA TYR A 173 -2.28 -5.24 23.09
C TYR A 173 -2.49 -5.41 24.62
N HIS A 174 -3.54 -4.81 25.17
CA HIS A 174 -3.95 -5.02 26.56
C HIS A 174 -5.29 -5.77 26.68
N SER A 175 -6.04 -5.98 25.59
CA SER A 175 -7.38 -6.58 25.66
C SER A 175 -7.62 -7.83 24.80
N TYR A 176 -6.72 -8.25 23.89
CA TYR A 176 -6.99 -9.47 23.10
C TYR A 176 -6.93 -10.79 23.91
N ALA A 177 -6.33 -10.78 25.10
CA ALA A 177 -6.23 -11.97 25.96
C ALA A 177 -7.29 -12.06 27.08
N ARG A 178 -8.19 -11.07 27.23
CA ARG A 178 -9.27 -11.13 28.23
C ARG A 178 -10.62 -10.72 27.61
N GLY A 179 -11.40 -11.73 27.24
CA GLY A 179 -12.86 -11.62 27.17
C GLY A 179 -13.44 -11.29 25.79
N LYS A 180 -13.50 -12.29 24.91
CA LYS A 180 -14.64 -12.43 24.00
C LYS A 180 -15.48 -13.65 24.39
N GLU A 181 -16.08 -13.58 25.57
CA GLU A 181 -17.44 -14.11 25.73
C GLU A 181 -18.40 -13.01 25.29
N GLN A 182 -18.64 -12.89 23.98
CA GLN A 182 -19.79 -12.17 23.46
C GLN A 182 -20.39 -12.96 22.31
N ASN A 183 -21.51 -13.60 22.63
CA ASN A 183 -22.60 -14.10 21.79
C ASN A 183 -22.23 -14.58 20.37
N THR A 184 -22.26 -15.90 20.22
CA THR A 184 -22.71 -16.62 19.02
C THR A 184 -24.06 -16.08 18.56
N LEU A 185 -24.09 -14.98 17.80
CA LEU A 185 -25.21 -14.48 16.98
C LEU A 185 -24.80 -13.13 16.34
N LEU A 186 -23.75 -13.13 15.51
CA LEU A 186 -23.55 -12.07 14.52
C LEU A 186 -23.42 -12.72 13.16
N THR A 187 -24.52 -12.59 12.41
CA THR A 187 -24.79 -13.14 11.09
C THR A 187 -23.72 -12.75 10.07
N VAL A 188 -23.38 -13.75 9.25
CA VAL A 188 -22.66 -13.64 7.98
C VAL A 188 -23.51 -12.80 7.02
N SER A 189 -23.39 -11.47 7.08
CA SER A 189 -24.21 -10.57 6.25
C SER A 189 -23.48 -9.28 5.88
N ASN A 190 -22.21 -9.38 5.47
CA ASN A 190 -21.52 -8.31 4.73
C ASN A 190 -20.70 -8.92 3.58
N ILE A 191 -21.36 -9.80 2.82
CA ILE A 191 -21.00 -10.12 1.44
C ILE A 191 -22.24 -9.79 0.62
N TYR A 192 -22.33 -8.56 0.14
CA TYR A 192 -23.01 -8.17 -1.09
C TYR A 192 -22.30 -6.92 -1.63
#